data_AF-A0A969NCS0-F1
#
_entry.id   AF-A0A969NCS0-F1
#
_cell.length_a   1.000
_cell.length_b   1.000
_cell.length_c   1.000
_cell.angle_alpha   90.00
_cell.angle_beta   90.00
_cell.angle_gamma   90.00
#
_symmetry.space_group_name_H-M   'P 1'
#
loop_
_entity.id
_entity.type
_entity.pdbx_description
1 polymer ?
#
loop_
_entity_poly.entity_id
_entity_poly.type
_entity_poly.pdbx_seq_one_letter_code
_entity_poly.pdbx_strand_id
1 'polypeptide(L)'
;MWEKYYNTGELNYQGTIEGLFFVGVLYTFYKNGQLERISNYKSGKLDGNFFAYYDDGAKMIEGFYKDNMLEGQYYYFHKNGNPAETGIYINNKKEGVWKAFYPDSELYSIGKLKNNLFDGEWKVFYKNGKLKQVGEYINGKAEGNWKFYHDNGTLYESGKYLNDDKEGKWKVFDRNGKFMKTEIYKNGQLIE
;
A
#
# COMPACT_ATOMS: atom_id res chain seq x y z
N MET A 1 29.63 21.72 2.68
CA MET A 1 28.24 21.59 3.15
C MET A 1 27.46 22.75 2.56
N TRP A 2 26.25 22.48 2.07
CA TRP A 2 25.38 23.42 1.37
C TRP A 2 24.04 23.50 2.09
N GLU A 3 23.52 24.71 2.20
CA GLU A 3 22.22 25.01 2.80
C GLU A 3 21.40 25.85 1.83
N LYS A 4 20.09 25.62 1.84
CA LYS A 4 19.12 26.47 1.14
C LYS A 4 18.01 26.81 2.11
N TYR A 5 17.52 28.04 2.01
CA TYR A 5 16.44 28.55 2.83
C TYR A 5 15.21 28.86 1.96
N TYR A 6 14.04 28.83 2.58
CA TYR A 6 12.84 29.41 2.00
C TYR A 6 12.99 30.93 1.87
N ASN A 7 12.14 31.56 1.05
CA ASN A 7 12.09 33.01 0.94
C ASN A 7 11.69 33.71 2.25
N THR A 8 11.07 32.97 3.17
CA THR A 8 10.69 33.38 4.52
C THR A 8 11.82 33.22 5.55
N GLY A 9 12.95 32.61 5.17
CA GLY A 9 14.18 32.54 5.98
C GLY A 9 14.42 31.21 6.71
N GLU A 10 13.45 30.29 6.72
CA GLU A 10 13.61 28.98 7.37
C GLU A 10 14.44 28.03 6.50
N LEU A 11 15.17 27.10 7.12
CA LEU A 11 15.97 26.11 6.40
C LEU A 11 15.07 25.21 5.54
N ASN A 12 15.39 25.07 4.26
CA ASN A 12 14.69 24.21 3.31
C ASN A 12 15.43 22.88 3.10
N TYR A 13 16.76 22.92 2.95
CA TYR A 13 17.58 21.71 2.97
C TYR A 13 19.01 21.99 3.42
N GLN A 14 19.68 20.93 3.87
CA GLN A 14 21.13 20.91 4.07
C GLN A 14 21.73 19.58 3.59
N GLY A 15 22.91 19.62 2.99
CA GLY A 15 23.62 18.43 2.51
C GLY A 15 24.99 18.72 1.92
N THR A 16 25.60 17.73 1.28
CA THR A 16 26.87 17.90 0.56
C THR A 16 26.64 17.81 -0.95
N ILE A 17 27.24 18.73 -1.70
CA ILE A 17 27.20 18.78 -3.17
C ILE A 17 28.64 18.72 -3.67
N GLU A 18 28.91 17.80 -4.58
CA GLU A 18 30.17 17.71 -5.34
C GLU A 18 29.87 17.93 -6.82
N GLY A 19 30.45 18.98 -7.41
CA GLY A 19 30.11 19.42 -8.75
C GLY A 19 28.65 19.89 -8.84
N LEU A 20 27.83 19.16 -9.60
CA LEU A 20 26.39 19.45 -9.77
C LEU A 20 25.48 18.46 -9.03
N PHE A 21 26.07 17.57 -8.21
CA PHE A 21 25.35 16.43 -7.66
C PHE A 21 25.42 16.39 -6.13
N PHE A 22 24.30 16.04 -5.48
CA PHE A 22 24.32 15.68 -4.07
C PHE A 22 25.12 14.40 -3.84
N VAL A 23 25.87 14.38 -2.73
CA VAL A 23 26.66 13.24 -2.26
C VAL A 23 26.44 13.08 -0.76
N GLY A 24 26.26 11.86 -0.29
CA GLY A 24 25.97 11.56 1.11
C GLY A 24 24.53 11.91 1.50
N VAL A 25 24.34 12.34 2.74
CA VAL A 25 23.00 12.59 3.29
C VAL A 25 22.51 13.99 2.92
N LEU A 26 21.29 14.05 2.37
CA LEU A 26 20.50 15.26 2.19
C LEU A 26 19.34 15.26 3.18
N TYR A 27 19.24 16.33 3.97
CA TYR A 27 18.12 16.60 4.84
C TYR A 27 17.26 17.69 4.22
N THR A 28 15.95 17.47 4.09
CA THR A 28 14.99 18.51 3.73
C THR A 28 14.04 18.78 4.88
N PHE A 29 13.53 20.01 4.97
CA PHE A 29 12.72 20.48 6.09
C PHE A 29 11.47 21.18 5.59
N TYR A 30 10.38 20.99 6.32
CA TYR A 30 9.17 21.78 6.19
C TYR A 30 9.43 23.24 6.60
N LYS A 31 8.55 24.15 6.18
CA LYS A 31 8.61 25.57 6.58
C LYS A 31 8.52 25.78 8.09
N ASN A 32 7.87 24.86 8.82
CA ASN A 32 7.81 24.91 10.28
C ASN A 32 9.11 24.46 10.96
N GLY A 33 10.17 24.17 10.19
CA GLY A 33 11.48 23.74 10.67
C GLY A 33 11.58 22.25 10.98
N GLN A 34 10.49 21.49 10.88
CA GLN A 34 10.53 20.05 11.10
C GLN A 34 11.17 19.31 9.93
N LEU A 35 11.87 18.23 10.26
CA LEU A 35 12.49 17.36 9.26
C LEU A 35 11.40 16.74 8.38
N GLU A 36 11.53 16.93 7.07
CA GLU A 36 10.61 16.37 6.07
C GLU A 36 11.17 15.03 5.56
N ARG A 37 12.47 14.99 5.26
CA ARG A 37 13.07 13.84 4.59
C ARG A 37 14.57 13.73 4.83
N ILE A 38 15.05 12.49 4.92
CA ILE A 38 16.45 12.11 4.86
C ILE A 38 16.64 11.25 3.60
N SER A 39 17.55 11.65 2.73
CA SER A 39 17.86 10.95 1.48
C SER A 39 19.36 10.72 1.35
N ASN A 40 19.77 9.48 1.08
CA ASN A 40 21.16 9.15 0.82
C ASN A 40 21.46 9.18 -0.68
N TYR A 41 22.54 9.87 -1.06
CA TYR A 41 22.99 9.99 -2.43
C TYR A 41 24.40 9.43 -2.64
N LYS A 42 24.59 8.72 -3.75
CA LYS A 42 25.88 8.29 -4.27
C LYS A 42 25.98 8.71 -5.73
N SER A 43 26.97 9.54 -6.05
CA SER A 43 27.20 10.05 -7.41
C SER A 43 25.94 10.67 -8.05
N GLY A 44 25.17 11.45 -7.27
CA GLY A 44 23.96 12.11 -7.73
C GLY A 44 22.70 11.25 -7.81
N LYS A 45 22.77 9.96 -7.47
CA LYS A 45 21.61 9.07 -7.42
C LYS A 45 21.23 8.73 -5.98
N LEU A 46 19.94 8.55 -5.70
CA LEU A 46 19.47 7.96 -4.46
C LEU A 46 20.03 6.54 -4.32
N ASP A 47 20.80 6.33 -3.26
CA ASP A 47 21.49 5.09 -2.96
C ASP A 47 21.72 5.02 -1.45
N GLY A 48 20.95 4.17 -0.77
CA GLY A 48 20.90 4.06 0.67
C GLY A 48 19.51 4.25 1.26
N ASN A 49 19.47 4.41 2.59
CA ASN A 49 18.22 4.58 3.33
C ASN A 49 17.50 5.86 2.93
N PHE A 50 16.19 5.80 2.97
CA PHE A 50 15.28 6.91 2.74
C PHE A 50 14.26 6.96 3.86
N PHE A 51 14.12 8.12 4.47
CA PHE A 51 13.11 8.37 5.49
C PHE A 51 12.32 9.61 5.11
N ALA A 52 11.00 9.57 5.25
CA ALA A 52 10.14 10.74 5.19
C ALA A 52 9.30 10.84 6.45
N TYR A 53 8.93 12.06 6.81
CA TYR A 53 8.21 12.37 8.04
C TYR A 53 7.01 13.27 7.72
N TYR A 54 5.97 13.16 8.53
CA TYR A 54 4.86 14.11 8.54
C TYR A 54 5.31 15.46 9.09
N ASP A 55 4.48 16.48 8.87
CA ASP A 55 4.67 17.86 9.33
C ASP A 55 4.56 18.05 10.86
N ASP A 56 4.22 16.98 11.58
CA ASP A 56 4.24 16.85 13.04
C ASP A 56 5.45 16.06 13.57
N GLY A 57 6.30 15.56 12.67
CA GLY A 57 7.55 14.85 12.97
C GLY A 57 7.38 13.35 13.09
N ALA A 58 6.14 12.82 12.99
CA ALA A 58 5.92 11.38 12.94
C ALA A 58 6.56 10.79 11.68
N LYS A 59 7.20 9.62 11.81
CA LYS A 59 7.75 8.91 10.64
C LYS A 59 6.60 8.53 9.69
N MET A 60 6.78 8.79 8.40
CA MET A 60 5.81 8.51 7.34
C MET A 60 6.27 7.36 6.46
N ILE A 61 7.54 7.38 6.02
CA ILE A 61 8.12 6.38 5.12
C ILE A 61 9.47 5.93 5.66
N GLU A 62 9.72 4.63 5.52
CA GLU A 62 11.04 4.04 5.61
C GLU A 62 11.25 3.08 4.43
N GLY A 63 12.32 3.29 3.69
CA GLY A 63 12.68 2.45 2.55
C GLY A 63 14.15 2.58 2.20
N PHE A 64 14.55 1.88 1.14
CA PHE A 64 15.93 1.87 0.67
C PHE A 64 15.94 2.05 -0.84
N TYR A 65 16.86 2.89 -1.33
CA TYR A 65 17.09 3.09 -2.75
C TYR A 65 18.42 2.48 -3.17
N LYS A 66 18.48 1.97 -4.39
CA LYS A 66 19.69 1.56 -5.09
C LYS A 66 19.63 2.15 -6.49
N ASP A 67 20.58 3.00 -6.86
CA ASP A 67 20.63 3.63 -8.19
C ASP A 67 19.29 4.29 -8.62
N ASN A 68 18.67 5.09 -7.73
CA ASN A 68 17.34 5.70 -7.90
C ASN A 68 16.15 4.73 -7.95
N MET A 69 16.35 3.45 -7.65
CA MET A 69 15.28 2.46 -7.57
C MET A 69 15.00 2.06 -6.13
N LEU A 70 13.76 2.17 -5.70
CA LEU A 70 13.29 1.63 -4.43
C LEU A 70 13.44 0.11 -4.45
N GLU A 71 14.11 -0.42 -3.43
CA GLU A 71 14.60 -1.80 -3.36
C GLU A 71 14.54 -2.30 -1.92
N GLY A 72 14.08 -3.52 -1.72
CA GLY A 72 14.01 -4.16 -0.40
C GLY A 72 12.76 -3.79 0.39
N GLN A 73 12.88 -3.91 1.72
CA GLN A 73 11.75 -3.73 2.63
C GLN A 73 11.29 -2.27 2.65
N TYR A 74 9.98 -2.08 2.60
CA TYR A 74 9.33 -0.79 2.66
C TYR A 74 8.28 -0.73 3.75
N TYR A 75 8.20 0.42 4.41
CA TYR A 75 7.20 0.74 5.41
C TYR A 75 6.59 2.10 5.11
N TYR A 76 5.26 2.15 5.14
CA TYR A 76 4.50 3.37 5.25
C TYR A 76 3.76 3.35 6.59
N PHE A 77 3.76 4.47 7.31
CA PHE A 77 3.21 4.57 8.66
C PHE A 77 2.04 5.56 8.68
N HIS A 78 1.04 5.27 9.52
CA HIS A 78 0.02 6.22 9.92
C HIS A 78 0.64 7.34 10.77
N LYS A 79 -0.03 8.51 10.87
CA LYS A 79 0.44 9.62 11.72
C LYS A 79 0.63 9.25 13.20
N ASN A 80 -0.06 8.22 13.69
CA ASN A 80 0.12 7.72 15.05
C ASN A 80 1.35 6.81 15.23
N GLY A 81 2.15 6.62 14.18
CA GLY A 81 3.37 5.80 14.18
C GLY A 81 3.15 4.32 13.90
N ASN A 82 1.91 3.85 13.83
CA ASN A 82 1.63 2.44 13.50
C ASN A 82 1.83 2.18 12.00
N PRO A 83 2.26 0.97 11.59
CA PRO A 83 2.35 0.61 10.19
C PRO A 83 1.00 0.79 9.50
N ALA A 84 1.00 1.44 8.34
CA ALA A 84 -0.14 1.55 7.44
C ALA A 84 -0.02 0.59 6.27
N GLU A 85 1.19 0.41 5.75
CA GLU A 85 1.49 -0.53 4.68
C GLU A 85 2.92 -1.07 4.82
N THR A 86 3.14 -2.33 4.46
CA THR A 86 4.49 -2.90 4.34
C THR A 86 4.57 -3.99 3.29
N GLY A 87 5.73 -4.11 2.67
CA GLY A 87 6.05 -5.12 1.69
C GLY A 87 7.45 -4.92 1.12
N ILE A 88 7.73 -5.56 -0.01
CA ILE A 88 9.03 -5.52 -0.67
C ILE A 88 8.89 -4.80 -2.00
N TYR A 89 9.84 -3.92 -2.29
CA TYR A 89 10.08 -3.39 -3.62
C TYR A 89 11.27 -4.09 -4.28
N ILE A 90 11.16 -4.37 -5.58
CA ILE A 90 12.25 -4.79 -6.45
C ILE A 90 12.21 -3.89 -7.68
N ASN A 91 13.26 -3.10 -7.92
CA ASN A 91 13.37 -2.17 -9.04
C ASN A 91 12.14 -1.24 -9.18
N ASN A 92 11.76 -0.54 -8.11
CA ASN A 92 10.56 0.32 -8.03
C ASN A 92 9.20 -0.39 -8.15
N LYS A 93 9.16 -1.73 -8.14
CA LYS A 93 7.90 -2.48 -8.21
C LYS A 93 7.62 -3.24 -6.93
N LYS A 94 6.39 -3.15 -6.43
CA LYS A 94 5.86 -3.97 -5.35
C LYS A 94 5.92 -5.44 -5.77
N GLU A 95 6.58 -6.25 -4.97
CA GLU A 95 6.77 -7.69 -5.19
C GLU A 95 6.51 -8.47 -3.89
N GLY A 96 6.02 -9.70 -4.02
CA GLY A 96 5.81 -10.60 -2.90
C GLY A 96 4.62 -10.21 -2.03
N VAL A 97 4.66 -10.57 -0.74
CA VAL A 97 3.54 -10.33 0.18
C VAL A 97 3.50 -8.87 0.61
N TRP A 98 2.34 -8.26 0.41
CA TRP A 98 2.02 -6.93 0.86
C TRP A 98 0.91 -6.96 1.90
N LYS A 99 1.06 -6.13 2.93
CA LYS A 99 0.11 -5.98 4.02
C LYS A 99 -0.26 -4.53 4.18
N ALA A 100 -1.54 -4.26 4.40
CA ALA A 100 -2.02 -2.96 4.85
C ALA A 100 -2.74 -3.13 6.19
N PHE A 101 -2.74 -2.09 7.00
CA PHE A 101 -3.26 -2.12 8.36
C PHE A 101 -4.14 -0.89 8.66
N TYR A 102 -5.12 -1.08 9.54
CA TYR A 102 -5.85 0.00 10.16
C TYR A 102 -4.95 0.82 11.12
N PRO A 103 -5.34 2.04 11.51
CA PRO A 103 -4.54 2.87 12.42
C PRO A 103 -4.22 2.23 13.77
N ASP A 104 -5.01 1.27 14.26
CA ASP A 104 -4.77 0.50 15.49
C ASP A 104 -3.92 -0.78 15.26
N SER A 105 -3.28 -0.88 14.10
CA SER A 105 -2.43 -2.02 13.68
C SER A 105 -3.18 -3.32 13.38
N GLU A 106 -4.52 -3.31 13.40
CA GLU A 106 -5.30 -4.45 12.92
C GLU A 106 -5.09 -4.65 11.42
N LEU A 107 -4.94 -5.90 10.97
CA LEU A 107 -4.69 -6.20 9.56
C LEU A 107 -5.91 -5.79 8.71
N TYR A 108 -5.71 -4.93 7.73
CA TYR A 108 -6.74 -4.51 6.79
C TYR A 108 -6.77 -5.41 5.55
N SER A 109 -5.61 -5.66 4.95
CA SER A 109 -5.52 -6.54 3.79
C SER A 109 -4.16 -7.21 3.68
N ILE A 110 -4.15 -8.38 3.04
CA ILE A 110 -2.95 -9.12 2.72
C ILE A 110 -3.11 -9.86 1.39
N GLY A 111 -2.06 -9.88 0.60
CA GLY A 111 -1.94 -10.75 -0.55
C GLY A 111 -0.61 -10.52 -1.25
N LYS A 112 -0.44 -11.10 -2.43
CA LYS A 112 0.80 -10.94 -3.19
C LYS A 112 0.64 -9.92 -4.31
N LEU A 113 1.69 -9.14 -4.52
CA LEU A 113 1.88 -8.30 -5.69
C LEU A 113 3.03 -8.85 -6.51
N LYS A 114 2.90 -8.78 -7.83
CA LYS A 114 3.94 -9.10 -8.79
C LYS A 114 4.01 -7.99 -9.81
N ASN A 115 5.16 -7.32 -9.92
CA ASN A 115 5.30 -6.14 -10.78
C ASN A 115 4.22 -5.06 -10.56
N ASN A 116 3.88 -4.73 -9.32
CA ASN A 116 2.77 -3.83 -8.93
C ASN A 116 1.34 -4.33 -9.19
N LEU A 117 1.15 -5.54 -9.71
CA LEU A 117 -0.18 -6.10 -9.97
C LEU A 117 -0.55 -7.14 -8.91
N PHE A 118 -1.83 -7.17 -8.49
CA PHE A 118 -2.34 -8.23 -7.62
C PHE A 118 -2.17 -9.60 -8.28
N ASP A 119 -1.63 -10.57 -7.54
CA ASP A 119 -1.28 -11.88 -8.08
C ASP A 119 -1.54 -12.98 -7.03
N GLY A 120 -2.54 -13.83 -7.27
CA GLY A 120 -2.98 -14.88 -6.37
C GLY A 120 -4.01 -14.42 -5.33
N GLU A 121 -4.09 -15.17 -4.23
CA GLU A 121 -5.09 -14.93 -3.18
C GLU A 121 -4.89 -13.57 -2.50
N TRP A 122 -5.98 -12.81 -2.42
CA TRP A 122 -6.06 -11.54 -1.72
C TRP A 122 -7.16 -11.59 -0.67
N LYS A 123 -6.84 -11.15 0.54
CA LYS A 123 -7.77 -11.10 1.68
C LYS A 123 -7.90 -9.67 2.15
N VAL A 124 -9.12 -9.27 2.49
CA VAL A 124 -9.42 -8.02 3.19
C VAL A 124 -10.22 -8.36 4.42
N PHE A 125 -10.01 -7.64 5.51
CA PHE A 125 -10.62 -7.87 6.81
C PHE A 125 -11.39 -6.63 7.27
N TYR A 126 -12.45 -6.86 8.03
CA TYR A 126 -13.09 -5.82 8.83
C TYR A 126 -12.18 -5.42 9.98
N LYS A 127 -12.49 -4.27 10.57
CA LYS A 127 -11.80 -3.76 11.75
C LYS A 127 -11.73 -4.80 12.87
N ASN A 128 -12.84 -5.47 13.19
CA ASN A 128 -12.90 -6.54 14.19
C ASN A 128 -12.10 -7.83 13.85
N GLY A 129 -11.22 -7.81 12.85
CA GLY A 129 -10.36 -8.91 12.43
C GLY A 129 -11.05 -10.00 11.60
N LYS A 130 -12.38 -9.92 11.41
CA LYS A 130 -13.10 -10.92 10.62
C LYS A 130 -12.87 -10.70 9.13
N LEU A 131 -12.79 -11.79 8.38
CA LEU A 131 -12.62 -11.75 6.94
C LEU A 131 -13.79 -10.98 6.31
N LYS A 132 -13.49 -10.01 5.45
CA LYS A 132 -14.46 -9.22 4.69
C LYS A 132 -14.63 -9.76 3.29
N GLN A 133 -13.52 -10.08 2.63
CA GLN A 133 -13.53 -10.71 1.32
C GLN A 133 -12.26 -11.51 1.08
N VAL A 134 -12.39 -12.55 0.25
CA VAL A 134 -11.28 -13.33 -0.26
C VAL A 134 -11.58 -13.75 -1.70
N GLY A 135 -10.56 -13.69 -2.54
CA GLY A 135 -10.60 -14.19 -3.89
C GLY A 135 -9.21 -14.16 -4.51
N GLU A 136 -9.14 -14.49 -5.79
CA GLU A 136 -7.89 -14.59 -6.54
C GLU A 136 -7.80 -13.45 -7.56
N TYR A 137 -6.58 -12.93 -7.71
CA TYR A 137 -6.24 -12.02 -8.80
C TYR A 137 -5.26 -12.70 -9.76
N ILE A 138 -5.42 -12.47 -11.06
CA ILE A 138 -4.46 -12.87 -12.08
C ILE A 138 -4.08 -11.62 -12.87
N ASN A 139 -2.79 -11.26 -12.85
CA ASN A 139 -2.27 -10.07 -13.53
C ASN A 139 -3.06 -8.79 -13.19
N GLY A 140 -3.41 -8.63 -11.91
CA GLY A 140 -4.12 -7.45 -11.41
C GLY A 140 -5.64 -7.47 -11.55
N LYS A 141 -6.21 -8.52 -12.17
CA LYS A 141 -7.66 -8.64 -12.35
C LYS A 141 -8.27 -9.72 -11.47
N ALA A 142 -9.43 -9.45 -10.88
CA ALA A 142 -10.18 -10.43 -10.10
C ALA A 142 -10.63 -11.58 -11.00
N GLU A 143 -10.35 -12.81 -10.55
CA GLU A 143 -10.58 -14.02 -11.33
C GLU A 143 -11.04 -15.15 -10.40
N GLY A 144 -11.82 -16.08 -10.95
CA GLY A 144 -12.21 -17.29 -10.23
C GLY A 144 -13.21 -17.03 -9.10
N ASN A 145 -13.15 -17.87 -8.05
CA ASN A 145 -14.16 -17.84 -6.99
C ASN A 145 -13.87 -16.74 -5.96
N TRP A 146 -14.90 -15.95 -5.67
CA TRP A 146 -14.86 -14.90 -4.68
C TRP A 146 -15.91 -15.13 -3.60
N LYS A 147 -15.54 -14.75 -2.37
CA LYS A 147 -16.41 -14.78 -1.21
C LYS A 147 -16.33 -13.45 -0.49
N PHE A 148 -17.48 -12.93 -0.11
CA PHE A 148 -17.66 -11.73 0.69
C PHE A 148 -18.45 -12.09 1.92
N TYR A 149 -18.14 -11.45 3.03
CA TYR A 149 -18.69 -11.77 4.34
C TYR A 149 -19.26 -10.52 4.99
N HIS A 150 -20.25 -10.72 5.85
CA HIS A 150 -20.71 -9.70 6.79
C HIS A 150 -19.65 -9.47 7.87
N ASP A 151 -19.71 -8.32 8.53
CA ASP A 151 -18.86 -7.97 9.68
C ASP A 151 -18.99 -8.92 10.88
N ASN A 152 -20.08 -9.69 10.97
CA ASN A 152 -20.24 -10.74 11.97
C ASN A 152 -19.56 -12.07 11.57
N GLY A 153 -19.02 -12.17 10.35
CA GLY A 153 -18.30 -13.32 9.81
C GLY A 153 -19.16 -14.30 9.02
N THR A 154 -20.47 -14.08 8.89
CA THR A 154 -21.32 -14.92 8.04
C THR A 154 -21.10 -14.58 6.57
N LEU A 155 -21.22 -15.59 5.69
CA LEU A 155 -21.11 -15.38 4.25
C LEU A 155 -22.19 -14.39 3.80
N TYR A 156 -21.82 -13.36 3.05
CA TYR A 156 -22.74 -12.38 2.46
C TYR A 156 -23.05 -12.76 1.02
N GLU A 157 -22.02 -12.91 0.20
CA GLU A 157 -22.18 -13.35 -1.19
C GLU A 157 -20.99 -14.16 -1.66
N SER A 158 -21.22 -15.03 -2.64
CA SER A 158 -20.14 -15.74 -3.33
C SER A 158 -20.52 -16.06 -4.76
N GLY A 159 -19.53 -16.05 -5.63
CA GLY A 159 -19.70 -16.28 -7.06
C GLY A 159 -18.34 -16.26 -7.75
N LYS A 160 -18.36 -16.07 -9.07
CA LYS A 160 -17.14 -16.00 -9.87
C LYS A 160 -16.94 -14.63 -10.47
N TYR A 161 -15.68 -14.20 -10.49
CA TYR A 161 -15.23 -13.11 -11.34
C TYR A 161 -14.51 -13.68 -12.56
N LEU A 162 -14.62 -12.98 -13.68
CA LEU A 162 -13.85 -13.20 -14.90
C LEU A 162 -13.37 -11.83 -15.37
N ASN A 163 -12.06 -11.58 -15.34
CA ASN A 163 -11.48 -10.28 -15.71
C ASN A 163 -12.16 -9.06 -15.04
N ASP A 164 -12.29 -9.08 -13.70
CA ASP A 164 -12.95 -8.04 -12.89
C ASP A 164 -14.48 -7.99 -12.95
N ASP A 165 -15.11 -8.74 -13.86
CA ASP A 165 -16.56 -8.77 -14.00
C ASP A 165 -17.19 -9.95 -13.25
N LYS A 166 -18.26 -9.70 -12.49
CA LYS A 166 -19.11 -10.77 -11.94
C LYS A 166 -19.64 -11.63 -13.10
N GLU A 167 -19.50 -12.94 -12.99
CA GLU A 167 -19.89 -13.88 -14.03
C GLU A 167 -20.62 -15.09 -13.45
N GLY A 168 -21.71 -15.49 -14.10
CA GLY A 168 -22.51 -16.65 -13.74
C GLY A 168 -23.32 -16.47 -12.45
N LYS A 169 -23.51 -17.57 -11.71
CA LYS A 169 -24.38 -17.61 -10.53
C LYS A 169 -23.68 -17.06 -9.29
N TRP A 170 -24.29 -16.07 -8.67
CA TRP A 170 -23.92 -15.47 -7.40
C TRP A 170 -24.96 -15.81 -6.34
N LYS A 171 -24.53 -16.39 -5.22
CA LYS A 171 -25.42 -16.71 -4.10
C LYS A 171 -25.34 -15.62 -3.05
N VAL A 172 -26.49 -15.12 -2.60
CA VAL A 172 -26.61 -14.08 -1.59
C VAL A 172 -27.25 -14.63 -0.32
N PHE A 173 -26.73 -14.22 0.84
CA PHE A 173 -27.13 -14.69 2.16
C PHE A 173 -27.31 -13.50 3.12
N ASP A 174 -28.23 -13.63 4.07
CA ASP A 174 -28.44 -12.62 5.12
C ASP A 174 -27.38 -12.73 6.25
N ARG A 175 -27.46 -11.82 7.24
CA ARG A 175 -26.53 -11.81 8.38
C ARG A 175 -26.63 -13.05 9.27
N ASN A 176 -27.71 -13.82 9.19
CA ASN A 176 -27.90 -15.10 9.91
C ASN A 176 -27.41 -16.30 9.09
N GLY A 177 -26.89 -16.08 7.88
CA GLY A 177 -26.47 -17.13 6.95
C GLY A 177 -27.61 -17.79 6.20
N LYS A 178 -28.83 -17.25 6.26
CA LYS A 178 -29.97 -17.76 5.49
C LYS A 178 -29.77 -17.42 4.03
N PHE A 179 -29.89 -18.43 3.15
CA PHE A 179 -29.91 -18.22 1.71
C PHE A 179 -31.09 -17.32 1.32
N MET A 180 -30.80 -16.26 0.57
CA MET A 180 -31.80 -15.29 0.14
C MET A 180 -32.17 -15.49 -1.33
N LYS A 181 -31.18 -15.50 -2.21
CA LYS A 181 -31.40 -15.61 -3.65
C LYS A 181 -30.13 -16.02 -4.39
N THR A 182 -30.33 -16.45 -5.63
CA THR A 182 -29.26 -16.50 -6.64
C THR A 182 -29.48 -15.36 -7.61
N GLU A 183 -28.41 -14.64 -7.91
CA GLU A 183 -28.33 -13.63 -8.96
C GLU A 183 -27.48 -14.20 -10.10
N ILE A 184 -27.85 -13.93 -11.35
CA ILE A 184 -27.06 -14.34 -12.52
C ILE A 184 -26.46 -13.10 -13.15
N TYR A 185 -25.14 -13.13 -13.35
CA TYR A 185 -24.41 -12.05 -13.99
C TYR A 185 -23.79 -12.50 -15.31
N LYS A 186 -23.69 -11.56 -16.24
CA LYS A 186 -22.90 -11.71 -17.47
C LYS A 186 -22.15 -10.42 -17.74
N ASN A 187 -20.82 -10.49 -17.85
CA ASN A 187 -19.95 -9.32 -18.04
C ASN A 187 -20.26 -8.21 -17.01
N GLY A 188 -20.42 -8.59 -15.74
CA GLY A 188 -20.67 -7.67 -14.64
C GLY A 188 -22.11 -7.16 -14.53
N GLN A 189 -22.99 -7.45 -15.49
CA GLN A 189 -24.39 -7.02 -15.49
C GLN A 189 -25.30 -8.10 -14.92
N LEU A 190 -26.17 -7.72 -13.98
CA LEU A 190 -27.23 -8.57 -13.45
C LEU A 190 -28.27 -8.82 -14.56
N ILE A 191 -28.56 -10.10 -14.82
CA ILE A 191 -29.53 -10.52 -15.84
C ILE A 191 -30.74 -11.26 -15.25
N GLU A 192 -30.61 -11.83 -14.05
CA GLU A 192 -31.69 -12.53 -13.32
C GLU A 192 -31.47 -12.47 -11.80
#